data_AF-A0A142VX57-F1
#
_entry.id   AF-A0A142VX57-F1
#
_cell.length_a   1.000
_cell.length_b   1.000
_cell.length_c   1.000
_cell.angle_alpha   90.00
_cell.angle_beta   90.00
_cell.angle_gamma   90.00
#
_symmetry.space_group_name_H-M   'P 1'
#
loop_
_entity.id
_entity.type
_entity.pdbx_description
1 polymer ?
#
loop_
_entity_poly.entity_id
_entity_poly.type
_entity_poly.pdbx_seq_one_letter_code
_entity_poly.pdbx_strand_id
1 'polypeptide(L)'
;MQGQIRKGVIELMRSQAWPAGHRLPSSRTMARLLGVSRNTVTIAYQQLVADGHVVARERSGLFTSGDLTAGRTGFGEVTGIAERATPNRVPWSERLPRLPALPEPRPANWQHYPYPLLDGCFDDSLFPLGDWREAVSLSLKRRQVASWSGIADDDAALTEEIRTKILPRRGIYARPDEILLTLGIGRRTRRLTLWHQ
;
A
#
# COMPACT_ATOMS: atom_id res chain seq x y z
N MET A 1 -12.76 1.83 -14.81
CA MET A 1 -12.59 2.64 -16.04
C MET A 1 -11.39 3.59 -16.00
N GLN A 2 -11.26 4.51 -15.03
CA GLN A 2 -10.14 5.49 -14.97
C GLN A 2 -8.74 4.85 -15.05
N GLY A 3 -8.53 3.74 -14.32
CA GLY A 3 -7.25 3.01 -14.33
C GLY A 3 -6.90 2.33 -15.66
N GLN A 4 -7.88 2.04 -16.53
CA GLN A 4 -7.62 1.47 -17.86
C GLN A 4 -7.06 2.54 -18.81
N ILE A 5 -7.59 3.77 -18.74
CA ILE A 5 -7.08 4.91 -19.53
C ILE A 5 -5.62 5.19 -19.14
N ARG A 6 -5.31 5.18 -17.84
CA ARG A 6 -3.95 5.38 -17.34
C ARG A 6 -2.99 4.31 -17.86
N LYS A 7 -3.36 3.03 -17.73
CA LYS A 7 -2.56 1.91 -18.24
C LYS A 7 -2.32 2.00 -19.75
N GLY A 8 -3.35 2.34 -20.52
CA GLY A 8 -3.23 2.51 -21.97
C GLY A 8 -2.25 3.61 -22.37
N VAL A 9 -2.31 4.78 -21.72
CA VAL A 9 -1.37 5.89 -21.98
C VAL A 9 0.06 5.50 -21.62
N ILE A 10 0.27 4.84 -20.47
CA ILE A 10 1.61 4.38 -20.07
C ILE A 10 2.16 3.35 -21.05
N GLU A 11 1.32 2.46 -21.56
CA GLU A 11 1.75 1.47 -22.55
C GLU A 11 2.13 2.11 -23.89
N LEU A 12 1.39 3.14 -24.33
CA LEU A 12 1.74 3.92 -25.53
C LEU A 12 3.06 4.70 -25.36
N MET A 13 3.36 5.18 -24.16
CA MET A 13 4.65 5.82 -23.86
C MET A 13 5.78 4.78 -23.85
N ARG A 14 5.53 3.60 -23.25
CA ARG A 14 6.51 2.50 -23.18
C ARG A 14 6.84 1.95 -24.57
N SER A 15 5.84 1.78 -25.42
CA SER A 15 6.01 1.31 -26.81
C SER A 15 6.61 2.37 -27.75
N GLN A 16 6.95 3.56 -27.23
CA GLN A 16 7.44 4.72 -28.00
C GLN A 16 6.46 5.24 -29.06
N ALA A 17 5.19 4.79 -29.05
CA ALA A 17 4.15 5.35 -29.90
C ALA A 17 3.91 6.83 -29.54
N TRP A 18 3.98 7.18 -28.26
CA TRP A 18 4.00 8.56 -27.75
C TRP A 18 5.36 8.85 -27.11
N PRO A 19 6.35 9.31 -27.90
CA PRO A 19 7.70 9.56 -27.40
C PRO A 19 7.71 10.70 -26.37
N ALA A 20 8.84 10.89 -25.69
CA ALA A 20 9.03 11.99 -24.75
C ALA A 20 8.70 13.35 -25.38
N GLY A 21 7.96 14.20 -24.66
CA GLY A 21 7.53 15.50 -25.17
C GLY A 21 6.36 15.44 -26.18
N HIS A 22 5.75 14.27 -26.38
CA HIS A 22 4.54 14.14 -27.18
C HIS A 22 3.35 14.81 -26.48
N ARG A 23 2.59 15.61 -27.24
CA ARG A 23 1.43 16.34 -26.71
C ARG A 23 0.22 15.41 -26.59
N LEU A 24 -0.34 15.30 -25.39
CA LEU A 24 -1.54 14.49 -25.17
C LEU A 24 -2.77 15.15 -25.83
N PRO A 25 -3.71 14.35 -26.36
CA PRO A 25 -5.01 14.85 -26.79
C PRO A 25 -5.75 15.55 -25.64
N SER A 26 -6.52 16.58 -25.97
CA SER A 26 -7.35 17.27 -24.96
C SER A 26 -8.30 16.29 -24.26
N SER A 27 -8.69 16.59 -23.02
CA SER A 27 -9.63 15.74 -22.27
C SER A 27 -10.95 15.53 -23.04
N ARG A 28 -11.37 16.51 -23.85
CA ARG A 28 -12.57 16.45 -24.70
C ARG A 28 -12.38 15.49 -25.88
N THR A 29 -11.23 15.58 -26.54
CA THR A 29 -10.89 14.70 -27.69
C THR A 29 -10.76 13.26 -27.22
N MET A 30 -10.03 13.03 -26.13
CA MET A 30 -9.81 11.69 -25.58
C MET A 30 -11.12 11.05 -25.08
N ALA A 31 -11.99 11.81 -24.44
CA ALA A 31 -13.32 11.33 -24.04
C ALA A 31 -14.16 10.87 -25.23
N ARG A 32 -14.10 11.61 -26.36
CA ARG A 32 -14.81 11.26 -27.60
C ARG A 32 -14.25 10.01 -28.25
N LEU A 33 -12.92 9.88 -28.32
CA LEU A 33 -12.25 8.71 -28.90
C LEU A 33 -12.57 7.41 -28.15
N LEU A 34 -12.67 7.49 -26.82
CA LEU A 34 -12.90 6.34 -25.96
C LEU A 34 -14.39 6.11 -25.61
N GLY A 35 -15.29 7.02 -26.01
CA GLY A 35 -16.71 6.93 -25.66
C GLY A 35 -16.99 7.03 -24.16
N VAL A 36 -16.16 7.74 -23.39
CA VAL A 36 -16.26 7.85 -21.92
C VAL A 36 -16.57 9.27 -21.46
N SER A 37 -17.06 9.43 -20.23
CA SER A 37 -17.27 10.75 -19.63
C SER A 37 -15.97 11.55 -19.55
N ARG A 38 -16.06 12.86 -19.85
CA ARG A 38 -14.94 13.81 -19.71
C ARG A 38 -14.35 13.80 -18.30
N ASN A 39 -15.16 13.65 -17.26
CA ASN A 39 -14.68 13.67 -15.88
C ASN A 39 -13.69 12.54 -15.61
N THR A 40 -13.98 11.35 -16.16
CA THR A 40 -13.12 10.16 -16.07
C THR A 40 -11.74 10.39 -16.68
N VAL A 41 -11.68 11.05 -17.83
CA VAL A 41 -10.41 11.39 -18.51
C VAL A 41 -9.64 12.45 -17.74
N THR A 42 -10.33 13.49 -17.26
CA THR A 42 -9.70 14.55 -16.46
C THR A 42 -9.02 13.96 -15.21
N ILE A 43 -9.72 13.08 -14.48
CA ILE A 43 -9.18 12.41 -13.29
C ILE A 43 -7.98 11.53 -13.66
N ALA A 44 -8.06 10.77 -14.76
CA ALA A 44 -6.94 9.94 -15.22
C ALA A 44 -5.70 10.79 -15.59
N TYR A 45 -5.88 11.93 -16.24
CA TYR A 45 -4.80 12.85 -16.56
C TYR A 45 -4.20 13.52 -15.32
N GLN A 46 -5.02 13.93 -14.35
CA GLN A 46 -4.54 14.46 -13.07
C GLN A 46 -3.66 13.44 -12.33
N GLN A 47 -4.06 12.17 -12.33
CA GLN A 47 -3.25 11.09 -11.76
C GLN A 47 -1.94 10.89 -12.54
N LEU A 48 -1.96 10.90 -13.87
CA LEU A 48 -0.74 10.79 -14.67
C LEU A 48 0.25 11.95 -14.43
N VAL A 49 -0.27 13.15 -14.14
CA VAL A 49 0.56 14.29 -13.73
C VAL A 49 1.11 14.09 -12.32
N ALA A 50 0.28 13.64 -11.38
CA ALA A 50 0.71 13.35 -10.01
C ALA A 50 1.77 12.24 -9.94
N ASP A 51 1.66 11.23 -10.81
CA ASP A 51 2.61 10.12 -10.93
C ASP A 51 3.91 10.51 -11.66
N GLY A 52 4.00 11.75 -12.19
CA GLY A 52 5.18 12.26 -12.91
C GLY A 52 5.33 11.74 -14.34
N HIS A 53 4.35 10.99 -14.85
CA HIS A 53 4.36 10.47 -16.22
C HIS A 53 4.05 11.53 -17.27
N VAL A 54 3.29 12.57 -16.91
CA VAL A 54 2.87 13.64 -17.81
C VAL A 54 3.17 15.00 -17.16
N VAL A 55 3.71 15.93 -17.93
CA VAL A 55 4.01 17.29 -17.49
C VAL A 55 2.98 18.25 -18.05
N ALA A 56 2.38 19.06 -17.18
CA ALA A 56 1.55 20.18 -17.58
C ALA A 56 2.44 21.39 -17.89
N ARG A 57 2.41 21.87 -19.14
CA ARG A 57 3.09 23.11 -19.53
C ARG A 57 2.06 24.21 -19.68
N GLU A 58 2.29 25.33 -18.98
CA GLU A 58 1.36 26.45 -18.93
C GLU A 58 0.99 26.92 -20.34
N ARG A 59 -0.33 27.08 -20.58
CA ARG A 59 -0.96 27.43 -21.87
C ARG A 59 -0.67 26.51 -23.07
N SER A 60 0.10 25.44 -22.89
CA SER A 60 0.57 24.59 -24.00
C SER A 60 -0.08 23.19 -23.99
N GLY A 61 -0.54 22.72 -22.83
CA GLY A 61 -1.24 21.45 -22.66
C GLY A 61 -0.44 20.43 -21.85
N LEU A 62 -0.76 19.15 -22.03
CA LEU A 62 -0.13 18.03 -21.34
C LEU A 62 0.86 17.34 -22.27
N PHE A 63 2.05 17.02 -21.76
CA PHE A 63 3.13 16.40 -22.53
C PHE A 63 3.67 15.17 -21.81
N THR A 64 4.06 14.13 -22.53
CA THR A 64 4.69 12.93 -21.97
C THR A 64 6.06 13.27 -21.37
N SER A 65 6.33 12.81 -20.14
CA SER A 65 7.66 12.91 -19.53
C SER A 65 8.61 11.92 -20.20
N GLY A 66 9.88 12.32 -20.38
CA GLY A 66 10.92 11.44 -20.93
C GLY A 66 11.42 10.37 -19.97
N ASP A 67 11.13 10.54 -18.67
CA ASP A 67 11.57 9.61 -17.63
C ASP A 67 10.38 8.82 -17.08
N LEU A 68 10.07 7.70 -17.73
CA LEU A 68 9.04 6.76 -17.25
C LEU A 68 9.44 6.09 -15.91
N THR A 69 10.70 6.23 -15.49
CA THR A 69 11.27 5.66 -14.27
C THR A 69 10.88 6.42 -13.01
N ALA A 70 10.48 7.69 -13.14
CA ALA A 70 10.10 8.57 -12.03
C ALA A 70 8.81 8.11 -11.30
N GLY A 71 8.00 7.25 -11.94
CA GLY A 71 6.76 6.71 -11.39
C GLY A 71 6.92 5.52 -10.43
N ARG A 72 8.06 5.38 -9.74
CA ARG A 72 8.21 4.38 -8.64
C ARG A 72 7.86 5.02 -7.31
N THR A 73 6.56 5.23 -7.12
CA THR A 73 5.81 5.17 -5.85
C THR A 73 6.42 5.84 -4.61
N GLY A 74 5.69 6.85 -4.11
CA GLY A 74 5.56 7.24 -2.70
C GLY A 74 6.24 6.36 -1.65
N PHE A 75 7.53 6.61 -1.45
CA PHE A 75 8.26 6.49 -0.19
C PHE A 75 9.20 7.69 -0.20
N GLY A 76 9.18 8.48 0.88
CA GLY A 76 9.79 9.81 0.96
C GLY A 76 11.10 9.93 0.18
N GLU A 77 11.11 10.90 -0.73
CA GLU A 77 12.27 11.31 -1.48
C GLU A 77 13.35 11.74 -0.48
N VAL A 78 14.33 10.87 -0.22
CA VAL A 78 15.57 11.27 0.44
C VAL A 78 16.37 12.01 -0.63
N THR A 79 16.02 13.28 -0.85
CA THR A 79 16.80 14.23 -1.64
C THR A 79 18.10 14.52 -0.90
N GLY A 80 19.10 13.67 -1.11
CA GLY A 80 20.43 13.88 -0.51
C GLY A 80 21.49 12.80 -0.73
N ILE A 81 21.18 11.66 -1.36
CA ILE A 81 22.17 10.56 -1.53
C ILE A 81 22.50 10.27 -3.01
N ALA A 82 21.94 11.02 -3.96
CA ALA A 82 22.20 10.77 -5.39
C ALA A 82 23.61 11.18 -5.86
N GLU A 83 24.36 11.99 -5.10
CA GLU A 83 25.64 12.54 -5.54
C GLU A 83 26.89 11.77 -5.07
N ARG A 84 26.73 10.68 -4.30
CA ARG A 84 27.87 9.85 -3.84
C ARG A 84 27.69 8.35 -4.06
N ALA A 85 26.82 7.94 -4.96
CA ALA A 85 26.78 6.54 -5.38
C ALA A 85 27.91 6.29 -6.41
N THR A 86 29.13 6.06 -5.92
CA THR A 86 30.12 5.30 -6.70
C THR A 86 29.46 4.01 -7.20
N PRO A 87 29.73 3.55 -8.44
CA PRO A 87 29.08 2.39 -9.02
C PRO A 87 29.64 1.09 -8.44
N ASN A 88 29.71 0.97 -7.12
CA ASN A 88 29.82 -0.34 -6.49
C ASN A 88 28.43 -0.97 -6.51
N ARG A 89 28.02 -1.44 -7.69
CA ARG A 89 26.83 -2.26 -7.86
C ARG A 89 27.12 -3.60 -7.21
N VAL A 90 26.89 -3.69 -5.91
CA VAL A 90 26.85 -4.97 -5.22
C VAL A 90 25.91 -5.88 -6.02
N PRO A 91 26.36 -7.04 -6.51
CA PRO A 91 25.54 -7.93 -7.33
C PRO A 91 24.53 -8.61 -6.41
N TRP A 92 23.46 -7.89 -6.06
CA TRP A 92 22.40 -8.39 -5.18
C TRP A 92 21.77 -9.65 -5.75
N SER A 93 21.75 -9.83 -7.07
CA SER A 93 21.33 -11.08 -7.73
C SER A 93 22.14 -12.31 -7.31
N GLU A 94 23.42 -12.13 -6.97
CA GLU A 94 24.32 -13.22 -6.55
C GLU A 94 24.32 -13.41 -5.03
N ARG A 95 23.97 -12.36 -4.27
CA ARG A 95 23.94 -12.39 -2.79
C ARG A 95 22.57 -12.68 -2.20
N LEU A 96 21.50 -12.49 -2.96
CA LEU A 96 20.16 -12.85 -2.53
C LEU A 96 20.02 -14.38 -2.61
N PRO A 97 19.62 -15.04 -1.51
CA PRO A 97 19.21 -16.43 -1.61
C PRO A 97 18.11 -16.53 -2.67
N ARG A 98 18.18 -17.54 -3.54
CA ARG A 98 17.10 -17.81 -4.48
C ARG A 98 15.84 -18.00 -3.65
N LEU A 99 14.93 -17.04 -3.71
CA LEU A 99 13.64 -17.18 -3.07
C LEU A 99 12.99 -18.43 -3.66
N PRO A 100 12.39 -19.31 -2.84
CA PRO A 100 11.58 -20.37 -3.37
C PRO A 100 10.55 -19.75 -4.34
N ALA A 101 10.22 -20.50 -5.40
CA ALA A 101 9.16 -20.08 -6.30
C ALA A 101 7.96 -19.65 -5.45
N LEU A 102 7.40 -18.47 -5.76
CA LEU A 102 6.20 -18.01 -5.06
C LEU A 102 5.17 -19.15 -5.13
N PRO A 103 4.44 -19.43 -4.03
CA PRO A 103 3.39 -20.43 -4.06
C PRO A 103 2.48 -20.16 -5.25
N GLU A 104 2.05 -21.22 -5.94
CA GLU A 104 1.07 -21.12 -7.02
C GLU A 104 -0.09 -20.21 -6.56
N PRO A 105 -0.54 -19.27 -7.42
CA PRO A 105 -1.63 -18.39 -7.06
C PRO A 105 -2.85 -19.20 -6.62
N ARG A 106 -3.48 -18.75 -5.53
CA ARG A 106 -4.64 -19.43 -4.94
C ARG A 106 -5.70 -19.70 -6.03
N PRO A 107 -6.23 -20.94 -6.14
CA PRO A 107 -7.32 -21.26 -7.06
C PRO A 107 -8.53 -20.37 -6.78
N ALA A 108 -9.20 -19.84 -7.81
CA ALA A 108 -10.31 -18.91 -7.63
C ALA A 108 -11.49 -19.48 -6.81
N ASN A 109 -11.65 -20.81 -6.80
CA ASN A 109 -12.72 -21.54 -6.13
C ASN A 109 -12.28 -22.22 -4.82
N TRP A 110 -11.15 -21.83 -4.23
CA TRP A 110 -10.60 -22.48 -3.03
C TRP A 110 -11.58 -22.55 -1.84
N GLN A 111 -12.48 -21.57 -1.71
CA GLN A 111 -13.50 -21.53 -0.65
C GLN A 111 -14.55 -22.64 -0.77
N HIS A 112 -14.74 -23.21 -1.96
CA HIS A 112 -15.71 -24.28 -2.20
C HIS A 112 -15.11 -25.67 -2.00
N TYR A 113 -13.83 -25.76 -1.61
CA TYR A 113 -13.18 -27.05 -1.42
C TYR A 113 -13.63 -27.62 -0.08
N PRO A 114 -13.93 -28.92 0.01
CA PRO A 114 -14.30 -29.56 1.28
C PRO A 114 -13.25 -29.37 2.38
N TYR A 115 -11.97 -29.31 1.97
CA TYR A 115 -10.83 -29.13 2.87
C TYR A 115 -9.79 -28.20 2.23
N PRO A 116 -9.88 -26.87 2.42
CA PRO A 116 -8.90 -25.91 1.89
C PRO A 116 -7.64 -25.91 2.76
N LEU A 117 -6.63 -26.69 2.36
CA LEU A 117 -5.31 -26.74 3.03
C LEU A 117 -4.43 -25.53 2.64
N LEU A 118 -4.99 -24.33 2.74
CA LEU A 118 -4.32 -23.07 2.38
C LEU A 118 -3.90 -22.30 3.62
N ASP A 119 -2.63 -21.88 3.66
CA ASP A 119 -2.10 -21.07 4.75
C ASP A 119 -2.61 -19.62 4.67
N GLY A 120 -2.84 -19.01 5.83
CA GLY A 120 -3.27 -17.62 5.97
C GLY A 120 -4.72 -17.33 5.55
N CYS A 121 -5.53 -18.36 5.28
CA CYS A 121 -6.97 -18.20 5.04
C CYS A 121 -7.74 -18.26 6.35
N PHE A 122 -8.64 -17.30 6.58
CA PHE A 122 -9.63 -17.39 7.63
C PHE A 122 -10.88 -18.10 7.07
N ASP A 123 -11.59 -18.82 7.94
CA ASP A 123 -12.88 -19.41 7.62
C ASP A 123 -13.97 -18.35 7.79
N ASP A 124 -14.66 -18.02 6.69
CA ASP A 124 -15.74 -17.02 6.67
C ASP A 124 -16.90 -17.39 7.61
N SER A 125 -17.11 -18.69 7.87
CA SER A 125 -18.18 -19.18 8.76
C SER A 125 -17.84 -19.08 10.24
N LEU A 126 -16.55 -19.09 10.58
CA LEU A 126 -16.07 -19.01 11.97
C LEU A 126 -15.75 -17.58 12.41
N PHE A 127 -15.57 -16.66 11.46
CA PHE A 127 -15.29 -15.27 11.78
C PHE A 127 -16.58 -14.50 12.13
N PRO A 128 -16.70 -13.93 13.35
CA PRO A 128 -17.90 -13.21 13.77
C PRO A 128 -17.96 -11.81 13.13
N LEU A 129 -18.25 -11.74 11.83
CA LEU A 129 -18.22 -10.51 11.05
C LEU A 129 -19.18 -9.43 11.58
N GLY A 130 -20.34 -9.85 12.10
CA GLY A 130 -21.34 -8.97 12.70
C GLY A 130 -20.81 -8.24 13.93
N ASP A 131 -20.40 -9.01 14.94
CA ASP A 131 -19.85 -8.49 16.21
C ASP A 131 -18.57 -7.68 15.95
N TRP A 132 -17.72 -8.14 15.02
CA TRP A 132 -16.52 -7.40 14.62
C TRP A 132 -16.86 -6.03 14.05
N ARG A 133 -17.83 -5.95 13.13
CA ARG A 133 -18.26 -4.69 12.53
C ARG A 133 -18.86 -3.74 13.56
N GLU A 134 -19.62 -4.27 14.51
CA GLU A 134 -20.17 -3.49 15.62
C GLU A 134 -19.03 -2.95 16.50
N ALA A 135 -18.09 -3.79 16.92
CA ALA A 135 -16.94 -3.39 17.73
C ALA A 135 -16.10 -2.29 17.05
N VAL A 136 -15.80 -2.46 15.74
CA VAL A 136 -15.12 -1.43 14.94
C VAL A 136 -15.93 -0.13 14.94
N SER A 137 -17.23 -0.20 14.68
CA SER A 137 -18.10 0.98 14.64
C SER A 137 -18.15 1.70 16.00
N LEU A 138 -18.16 0.96 17.11
CA LEU A 138 -18.11 1.52 18.46
C LEU A 138 -16.77 2.20 18.75
N SER A 139 -15.65 1.62 18.30
CA SER A 139 -14.29 2.16 18.51
C SER A 139 -14.01 3.45 17.70
N LEU A 140 -14.70 3.63 16.58
CA LEU A 140 -14.57 4.81 15.71
C LEU A 140 -15.47 5.98 16.15
N LYS A 141 -16.25 5.83 17.23
CA LYS A 141 -16.98 6.95 17.83
C LYS A 141 -16.00 8.03 18.29
N ARG A 142 -16.27 9.31 18.00
CA ARG A 142 -15.35 10.44 18.23
C ARG A 142 -14.70 10.49 19.62
N ARG A 143 -15.46 10.10 20.66
CA ARG A 143 -14.98 9.99 22.05
C ARG A 143 -13.94 8.89 22.25
N GLN A 144 -14.09 7.75 21.59
CA GLN A 144 -13.16 6.63 21.64
C GLN A 144 -11.91 6.91 20.80
N VAL A 145 -12.07 7.53 19.63
CA VAL A 145 -10.91 7.93 18.79
C VAL A 145 -9.94 8.83 19.56
N ALA A 146 -10.46 9.79 20.34
CA ALA A 146 -9.64 10.66 21.15
C ALA A 146 -8.83 9.92 22.24
N SER A 147 -9.30 8.76 22.73
CA SER A 147 -8.60 8.01 23.78
C SER A 147 -7.46 7.14 23.24
N TRP A 148 -7.59 6.56 22.05
CA TRP A 148 -6.56 5.68 21.48
C TRP A 148 -5.65 6.34 20.44
N SER A 149 -5.96 7.54 19.95
CA SER A 149 -5.14 8.24 18.92
C SER A 149 -3.95 9.04 19.48
N GLY A 150 -3.63 8.86 20.77
CA GLY A 150 -2.45 9.45 21.38
C GLY A 150 -1.15 9.01 20.67
N ILE A 151 -0.20 9.93 20.50
CA ILE A 151 1.03 9.70 19.74
C ILE A 151 2.06 8.88 20.55
N ALA A 152 1.91 8.83 21.88
CA ALA A 152 2.94 8.30 22.77
C ALA A 152 2.68 6.86 23.25
N ASP A 153 1.45 6.52 23.62
CA ASP A 153 1.11 5.25 24.28
C ASP A 153 0.05 4.44 23.54
N ASP A 154 0.16 3.12 23.70
CA ASP A 154 -0.88 2.18 23.33
C ASP A 154 -2.15 2.42 24.18
N ASP A 155 -3.33 2.07 23.65
CA ASP A 155 -4.58 2.21 24.39
C ASP A 155 -4.54 1.36 25.68
N ALA A 156 -4.56 2.04 26.83
CA ALA A 156 -4.49 1.42 28.15
C ALA A 156 -5.69 0.50 28.44
N ALA A 157 -6.88 0.86 27.97
CA ALA A 157 -8.08 0.05 28.16
C ALA A 157 -7.99 -1.25 27.35
N LEU A 158 -7.50 -1.16 26.11
CA LEU A 158 -7.26 -2.33 25.27
C LEU A 158 -6.15 -3.23 25.84
N THR A 159 -5.08 -2.63 26.34
CA THR A 159 -3.95 -3.36 26.94
C THR A 159 -4.39 -4.16 28.16
N GLU A 160 -5.19 -3.57 29.04
CA GLU A 160 -5.72 -4.25 30.22
C GLU A 160 -6.70 -5.38 29.85
N GLU A 161 -7.53 -5.19 28.83
CA GLU A 161 -8.44 -6.22 28.30
C GLU A 161 -7.67 -7.41 27.71
N ILE A 162 -6.59 -7.16 26.95
CA ILE A 162 -5.70 -8.22 26.43
C ILE A 162 -5.04 -8.97 27.61
N ARG A 163 -4.53 -8.23 28.58
CA ARG A 163 -3.85 -8.77 29.76
C ARG A 163 -4.74 -9.64 30.63
N THR A 164 -6.01 -9.27 30.79
CA THR A 164 -6.95 -9.96 31.69
C THR A 164 -7.72 -11.08 31.00
N LYS A 165 -8.07 -10.92 29.71
CA LYS A 165 -8.95 -11.88 29.01
C LYS A 165 -8.24 -12.78 28.01
N ILE A 166 -7.14 -12.33 27.40
CA ILE A 166 -6.46 -13.06 26.32
C ILE A 166 -5.22 -13.80 26.83
N LEU A 167 -4.29 -13.10 27.48
CA LEU A 167 -3.01 -13.68 27.92
C LEU A 167 -3.16 -14.84 28.92
N PRO A 168 -4.05 -14.80 29.92
CA PRO A 168 -4.15 -15.87 30.92
C PRO A 168 -4.67 -17.17 30.30
N ARG A 169 -5.55 -17.09 29.29
CA ARG A 169 -6.03 -18.26 28.53
C ARG A 169 -4.92 -18.95 27.74
N ARG A 170 -3.80 -18.27 27.54
CA ARG A 170 -2.59 -18.80 26.88
C ARG A 170 -1.47 -19.11 27.88
N GLY A 171 -1.72 -19.00 29.19
CA GLY A 171 -0.73 -19.21 30.24
C GLY A 171 0.35 -18.12 30.31
N ILE A 172 0.11 -16.96 29.70
CA ILE A 172 1.05 -15.84 29.68
C ILE A 172 0.62 -14.84 30.75
N TYR A 173 1.55 -14.45 31.62
CA TYR A 173 1.38 -13.39 32.61
C TYR A 173 2.36 -12.27 32.28
N ALA A 174 1.83 -11.09 31.98
CA ALA A 174 2.62 -9.91 31.64
C ALA A 174 2.09 -8.69 32.42
N ARG A 175 2.98 -7.77 32.76
CA ARG A 175 2.63 -6.45 33.27
C ARG A 175 2.28 -5.51 32.10
N PRO A 176 1.55 -4.40 32.32
CA PRO A 176 1.16 -3.49 31.24
C PRO A 176 2.35 -2.94 30.45
N ASP A 177 3.48 -2.73 31.13
CA ASP A 177 4.76 -2.29 30.57
C ASP A 177 5.50 -3.36 29.74
N GLU A 178 5.06 -4.62 29.83
CA GLU A 178 5.61 -5.76 29.07
C GLU A 178 4.77 -6.08 27.81
N ILE A 179 3.71 -5.31 27.55
CA ILE A 179 2.80 -5.49 26.41
C ILE A 179 3.01 -4.34 25.42
N LEU A 180 3.31 -4.69 24.17
CA LEU A 180 3.44 -3.75 23.07
C LEU A 180 2.49 -4.13 21.94
N LEU A 181 1.58 -3.22 21.57
CA LEU A 181 0.68 -3.41 20.44
C LEU A 181 1.39 -3.10 19.12
N THR A 182 1.22 -3.97 18.14
CA THR A 182 1.84 -3.80 16.82
C THR A 182 0.86 -4.14 15.71
N LEU A 183 1.04 -3.51 14.54
CA LEU A 183 0.26 -3.79 13.33
C LEU A 183 0.67 -5.12 12.63
N GLY A 184 1.39 -6.00 13.32
CA GLY A 184 1.83 -7.29 12.81
C GLY A 184 3.30 -7.63 13.12
N ILE A 185 3.63 -8.91 12.99
CA ILE A 185 4.91 -9.53 13.39
C ILE A 185 6.12 -8.97 12.59
N GLY A 186 5.91 -8.35 11.42
CA GLY A 186 6.98 -7.84 10.56
C GLY A 186 7.62 -6.50 10.95
N ARG A 187 7.11 -5.78 11.96
CA ARG A 187 7.63 -4.44 12.34
C ARG A 187 8.60 -4.44 13.54
N ARG A 188 9.23 -5.57 13.85
CA ARG A 188 9.90 -5.79 15.15
C ARG A 188 11.28 -5.12 15.34
N THR A 189 11.92 -4.53 14.32
CA THR A 189 13.37 -4.30 14.39
C THR A 189 13.89 -2.90 14.79
N ARG A 190 13.08 -1.96 15.30
CA ARG A 190 13.61 -0.61 15.66
C ARG A 190 13.42 -0.11 17.10
N ARG A 191 12.55 -0.70 17.93
CA ARG A 191 12.29 -0.16 19.29
C ARG A 191 13.09 -0.84 20.42
N LEU A 192 13.67 -2.03 20.20
CA LEU A 192 14.43 -2.75 21.23
C LEU A 192 15.84 -2.20 21.47
N THR A 193 16.37 -1.34 20.59
CA THR A 193 17.69 -0.71 20.75
C THR A 193 17.71 0.51 21.67
N LEU A 194 16.55 1.01 22.14
CA LEU A 194 16.49 2.19 23.01
C LEU A 194 16.34 1.86 24.50
N TRP A 195 16.26 0.57 24.87
CA TRP A 195 16.11 0.13 26.27
C TRP A 195 17.41 -0.40 26.90
N HIS A 196 18.55 -0.23 26.22
CA HIS A 196 19.87 -0.70 26.68
C HIS A 196 20.96 0.39 26.67
N GLN A 197 20.59 1.66 26.88
CA GLN A 197 21.55 2.71 27.25
C GLN A 197 21.14 3.37 28.55
#